data_AF-A0A1D2R5E1-F1
#
_entry.id   AF-A0A1D2R5E1-F1
#
_cell.length_a   1.000
_cell.length_b   1.000
_cell.length_c   1.000
_cell.angle_alpha   90.00
_cell.angle_beta   90.00
_cell.angle_gamma   90.00
#
_symmetry.space_group_name_H-M   'P 1'
#
loop_
_entity.id
_entity.type
_entity.pdbx_description
1 polymer ?
#
loop_
_entity_poly.entity_id
_entity_poly.type
_entity_poly.pdbx_seq_one_letter_code
_entity_poly.pdbx_strand_id
1 'polypeptide(L)'
;MNTSKLIGLIPEEGEIRNIKQKYARISAYAHTARCLALTKDKNAEEFIGNALIEVNGLHEKEIGRRALAYARCAESYSIMGSKHSTPTVNAAIKEIMKAKPTSSILDHDKIIISISRSGVNLNDIKIIGTARQLCDRIYGRTDFVPAFCSVAECYAHLGETEKALETVHAAQDEVLRRRFDKEKIGCFLTDIAVAIVKIGEIANDAKIIAKYLETVKVLREITLGRTDGKVYENVYGADLRYLYAKQSDIRVTVAAANALINIGWNDNAWALMEMNRNFWDNDLILNLNNLIELDVFGIYTFETFLNIAYTFYGIDEKEKSKRILRHIENYLFDRSYFEQSVSIRRVLERNISVLIKMALLWGEMNDENANEIINEIYDRIKDTDVDERAFILSEILSSIQS
;
A
#
# COMPACT_ATOMS: atom_id res chain seq x y z
N MET A 1 8.07 12.87 -13.47
CA MET A 1 6.94 12.29 -14.22
C MET A 1 6.12 13.42 -14.86
N ASN A 2 5.71 13.32 -16.13
CA ASN A 2 4.88 14.34 -16.78
C ASN A 2 3.38 14.11 -16.45
N THR A 3 2.92 14.70 -15.35
CA THR A 3 1.55 14.58 -14.82
C THR A 3 0.47 15.08 -15.79
N SER A 4 0.82 15.94 -16.76
CA SER A 4 -0.13 16.52 -17.71
C SER A 4 -0.87 15.48 -18.57
N LYS A 5 -0.20 14.39 -18.99
CA LYS A 5 -0.83 13.31 -19.78
C LYS A 5 -1.87 12.52 -18.98
N LEU A 6 -1.66 12.36 -17.66
CA LEU A 6 -2.54 11.61 -16.78
C LEU A 6 -3.78 12.42 -16.38
N ILE A 7 -3.66 13.75 -16.27
CA ILE A 7 -4.80 14.64 -16.01
C ILE A 7 -5.85 14.54 -17.12
N GLY A 8 -5.41 14.38 -18.38
CA GLY A 8 -6.30 14.21 -19.54
C GLY A 8 -7.11 12.91 -19.54
N LEU A 9 -6.90 12.00 -18.58
CA LEU A 9 -7.67 10.77 -18.44
C LEU A 9 -8.86 10.91 -17.47
N ILE A 10 -9.03 12.08 -16.82
CA ILE A 10 -10.17 12.33 -15.92
C ILE A 10 -11.44 12.50 -16.77
N PRO A 11 -12.51 11.73 -16.52
CA PRO A 11 -13.74 11.84 -17.29
C PRO A 11 -14.32 13.27 -17.28
N GLU A 12 -14.77 13.73 -18.45
CA GLU A 12 -15.51 14.97 -18.59
C GLU A 12 -16.96 14.81 -18.13
N GLU A 13 -17.64 15.91 -17.80
CA GLU A 13 -19.02 15.88 -17.28
C GLU A 13 -19.99 15.24 -18.29
N GLY A 14 -19.80 15.47 -19.59
CA GLY A 14 -20.59 14.86 -20.65
C GLY A 14 -20.40 13.34 -20.80
N GLU A 15 -19.35 12.78 -20.19
CA GLU A 15 -19.09 11.34 -20.21
C GLU A 15 -19.75 10.59 -19.04
N ILE A 16 -20.25 11.30 -18.03
CA ILE A 16 -20.85 10.70 -16.82
C ILE A 16 -22.31 10.34 -17.07
N ARG A 17 -22.60 9.04 -17.00
CA ARG A 17 -23.92 8.43 -17.21
C ARG A 17 -24.48 7.76 -15.96
N ASN A 18 -23.64 7.48 -14.97
CA ASN A 18 -24.06 6.78 -13.76
C ASN A 18 -23.30 7.22 -12.49
N ILE A 19 -23.80 6.78 -11.34
CA ILE A 19 -23.26 7.18 -10.04
C ILE A 19 -21.86 6.60 -9.76
N LYS A 20 -21.51 5.43 -10.34
CA LYS A 20 -20.17 4.84 -10.18
C LYS A 20 -19.12 5.69 -10.89
N GLN A 21 -19.43 6.17 -12.10
CA GLN A 21 -18.58 7.10 -12.85
C GLN A 21 -18.37 8.40 -12.07
N LYS A 22 -19.43 8.92 -11.45
CA LYS A 22 -19.33 10.09 -10.57
C LYS A 22 -18.37 9.83 -9.40
N TYR A 23 -18.43 8.66 -8.75
CA TYR A 23 -17.47 8.30 -7.69
C TYR A 23 -16.04 8.19 -8.20
N ALA A 24 -15.83 7.58 -9.37
CA ALA A 24 -14.52 7.44 -9.96
C ALA A 24 -13.91 8.81 -10.32
N ARG A 25 -14.72 9.73 -10.88
CA ARG A 25 -14.31 11.11 -11.16
C ARG A 25 -13.92 11.86 -9.88
N ILE A 26 -14.72 11.77 -8.81
CA ILE A 26 -14.38 12.35 -7.50
C ILE A 26 -13.05 11.79 -6.99
N SER A 27 -12.85 10.47 -7.08
CA SER A 27 -11.60 9.81 -6.69
C SER A 27 -10.41 10.34 -7.50
N ALA A 28 -10.56 10.43 -8.82
CA ALA A 28 -9.54 10.92 -9.74
C ALA A 28 -9.16 12.37 -9.43
N TYR A 29 -10.14 13.26 -9.20
CA TYR A 29 -9.86 14.64 -8.79
C TYR A 29 -9.10 14.71 -7.46
N ALA A 30 -9.55 13.98 -6.44
CA ALA A 30 -8.91 14.00 -5.14
C ALA A 30 -7.47 13.43 -5.17
N HIS A 31 -7.21 12.37 -5.93
CA HIS A 31 -5.86 11.83 -6.10
C HIS A 31 -4.96 12.74 -6.94
N THR A 32 -5.50 13.34 -7.99
CA THR A 32 -4.77 14.30 -8.85
C THR A 32 -4.34 15.51 -8.02
N ALA A 33 -5.27 16.08 -7.27
CA ALA A 33 -5.00 17.17 -6.33
C ALA A 33 -3.84 16.85 -5.39
N ARG A 34 -3.84 15.66 -4.77
CA ARG A 34 -2.77 15.24 -3.87
C ARG A 34 -1.42 15.13 -4.58
N CYS A 35 -1.38 14.54 -5.78
CA CYS A 35 -0.14 14.42 -6.56
C CYS A 35 0.42 15.79 -6.95
N LEU A 36 -0.46 16.71 -7.36
CA LEU A 36 -0.11 18.09 -7.65
C LEU A 36 0.37 18.83 -6.40
N ALA A 37 -0.28 18.61 -5.24
CA ALA A 37 0.16 19.17 -3.97
C ALA A 37 1.57 18.71 -3.58
N LEU A 38 1.89 17.41 -3.72
CA LEU A 38 3.22 16.86 -3.46
C LEU A 38 4.30 17.46 -4.38
N THR A 39 3.94 17.78 -5.62
CA THR A 39 4.83 18.42 -6.60
C THR A 39 4.81 19.94 -6.53
N LYS A 40 4.08 20.52 -5.55
CA LYS A 40 3.90 21.97 -5.35
C LYS A 40 3.32 22.70 -6.58
N ASP A 41 2.54 21.98 -7.38
CA ASP A 41 1.82 22.55 -8.52
C ASP A 41 0.60 23.35 -8.03
N LYS A 42 0.45 24.57 -8.56
CA LYS A 42 -0.61 25.51 -8.15
C LYS A 42 -2.02 25.04 -8.56
N ASN A 43 -2.13 24.17 -9.55
CA ASN A 43 -3.41 23.64 -10.02
C ASN A 43 -4.04 22.67 -9.01
N ALA A 44 -3.31 22.24 -7.97
CA ALA A 44 -3.83 21.35 -6.93
C ALA A 44 -5.16 21.86 -6.33
N GLU A 45 -5.29 23.17 -6.04
CA GLU A 45 -6.51 23.74 -5.45
C GLU A 45 -7.73 23.61 -6.37
N GLU A 46 -7.54 23.76 -7.68
CA GLU A 46 -8.61 23.60 -8.67
C GLU A 46 -9.19 22.19 -8.63
N PHE A 47 -8.32 21.17 -8.60
CA PHE A 47 -8.72 19.78 -8.50
C PHE A 47 -9.40 19.44 -7.18
N ILE A 48 -8.96 20.05 -6.06
CA ILE A 48 -9.67 19.92 -4.79
C ILE A 48 -11.07 20.56 -4.89
N GLY A 49 -11.17 21.75 -5.47
CA GLY A 49 -12.44 22.43 -5.71
C GLY A 49 -13.42 21.57 -6.51
N ASN A 50 -12.95 21.01 -7.62
CA ASN A 50 -13.75 20.12 -8.47
C ASN A 50 -14.22 18.87 -7.72
N ALA A 51 -13.35 18.23 -6.93
CA ALA A 51 -13.75 17.09 -6.08
C ALA A 51 -14.84 17.48 -5.08
N LEU A 52 -14.71 18.63 -4.41
CA LEU A 52 -15.67 19.08 -3.39
C LEU A 52 -17.02 19.49 -3.99
N ILE A 53 -17.04 20.13 -5.16
CA ILE A 53 -18.27 20.44 -5.90
C ILE A 53 -19.04 19.15 -6.22
N GLU A 54 -18.34 18.16 -6.76
CA GLU A 54 -18.93 16.87 -7.14
C GLU A 54 -19.47 16.09 -5.92
N VAL A 55 -18.72 16.08 -4.81
CA VAL A 55 -19.12 15.47 -3.54
C VAL A 55 -20.37 16.11 -2.95
N ASN A 56 -20.49 17.43 -3.05
CA ASN A 56 -21.67 18.15 -2.59
C ASN A 56 -22.92 17.78 -3.40
N GLY A 57 -22.73 17.37 -4.66
CA GLY A 57 -23.77 16.82 -5.52
C GLY A 57 -24.11 15.34 -5.27
N LEU A 58 -23.54 14.69 -4.25
CA LEU A 58 -23.91 13.32 -3.84
C LEU A 58 -25.04 13.34 -2.80
N HIS A 59 -25.91 12.33 -2.86
CA HIS A 59 -26.99 12.15 -1.86
C HIS A 59 -26.39 11.99 -0.45
N GLU A 60 -27.09 12.52 0.57
CA GLU A 60 -26.68 12.42 1.98
C GLU A 60 -26.49 11.00 2.53
N LYS A 61 -26.99 9.98 1.81
CA LYS A 61 -26.89 8.57 2.19
C LYS A 61 -25.56 7.96 1.76
N GLU A 62 -24.82 8.64 0.87
CA GLU A 62 -23.51 8.22 0.37
C GLU A 62 -22.38 8.56 1.36
N ILE A 63 -22.60 8.21 2.63
CA ILE A 63 -21.75 8.59 3.78
C ILE A 63 -20.28 8.27 3.53
N GLY A 64 -19.97 7.02 3.16
CA GLY A 64 -18.59 6.57 2.94
C GLY A 64 -17.89 7.30 1.79
N ARG A 65 -18.59 7.52 0.67
CA ARG A 65 -18.04 8.22 -0.50
C ARG A 65 -17.79 9.70 -0.21
N ARG A 66 -18.72 10.37 0.46
CA ARG A 66 -18.57 11.76 0.90
C ARG A 66 -17.40 11.89 1.88
N ALA A 67 -17.35 11.03 2.89
CA ALA A 67 -16.29 11.02 3.89
C ALA A 67 -14.90 10.80 3.28
N LEU A 68 -14.76 9.82 2.38
CA LEU A 68 -13.50 9.53 1.70
C LEU A 68 -13.01 10.70 0.86
N ALA A 69 -13.90 11.32 0.11
CA ALA A 69 -13.52 12.46 -0.72
C ALA A 69 -13.11 13.66 0.13
N TYR A 70 -13.84 13.98 1.21
CA TYR A 70 -13.42 15.01 2.16
C TYR A 70 -12.06 14.69 2.76
N ALA A 71 -11.82 13.46 3.22
CA ALA A 71 -10.55 13.11 3.85
C ALA A 71 -9.36 13.24 2.90
N ARG A 72 -9.50 12.83 1.63
CA ARG A 72 -8.45 13.00 0.61
C ARG A 72 -8.21 14.46 0.21
N CYS A 73 -9.28 15.25 0.12
CA CYS A 73 -9.17 16.70 -0.08
C CYS A 73 -8.46 17.37 1.10
N ALA A 74 -8.78 16.95 2.33
CA ALA A 74 -8.16 17.45 3.54
C ALA A 74 -6.67 17.12 3.60
N GLU A 75 -6.29 15.90 3.19
CA GLU A 75 -4.90 15.48 3.07
C GLU A 75 -4.16 16.35 2.04
N SER A 76 -4.76 16.59 0.88
CA SER A 76 -4.19 17.47 -0.16
C SER A 76 -3.99 18.89 0.37
N TYR A 77 -5.00 19.48 1.01
CA TYR A 77 -4.86 20.79 1.66
C TYR A 77 -3.79 20.80 2.76
N SER A 78 -3.64 19.70 3.51
CA SER A 78 -2.63 19.61 4.58
C SER A 78 -1.21 19.64 4.03
N ILE A 79 -0.95 18.93 2.92
CA ILE A 79 0.35 18.95 2.21
C ILE A 79 0.70 20.37 1.75
N MET A 80 -0.33 21.13 1.34
CA MET A 80 -0.19 22.52 0.89
C MET A 80 -0.08 23.53 2.04
N GLY A 81 -0.22 23.12 3.30
CA GLY A 81 -0.29 24.03 4.45
C GLY A 81 -1.52 24.95 4.44
N SER A 82 -2.61 24.53 3.78
CA SER A 82 -3.81 25.35 3.62
C SER A 82 -4.66 25.34 4.89
N LYS A 83 -5.16 26.53 5.26
CA LYS A 83 -6.14 26.72 6.36
C LYS A 83 -7.46 25.95 6.17
N HIS A 84 -7.73 25.49 4.95
CA HIS A 84 -8.92 24.71 4.63
C HIS A 84 -8.80 23.24 5.07
N SER A 85 -7.59 22.75 5.39
CA SER A 85 -7.38 21.36 5.78
C SER A 85 -8.19 20.94 7.01
N THR A 86 -8.06 21.63 8.15
CA THR A 86 -8.77 21.26 9.40
C THR A 86 -10.29 21.29 9.25
N PRO A 87 -10.93 22.32 8.64
CA PRO A 87 -12.35 22.26 8.33
C PRO A 87 -12.75 21.06 7.48
N THR A 88 -11.95 20.69 6.48
CA THR A 88 -12.24 19.54 5.60
C THR A 88 -12.04 18.21 6.33
N VAL A 89 -11.04 18.08 7.21
CA VAL A 89 -10.89 16.93 8.13
C VAL A 89 -12.16 16.78 8.98
N ASN A 90 -12.63 17.86 9.59
CA ASN A 90 -13.84 17.86 10.41
C ASN A 90 -15.09 17.47 9.60
N ALA A 91 -15.18 17.87 8.34
CA ALA A 91 -16.25 17.44 7.44
C ALA A 91 -16.20 15.93 7.19
N ALA A 92 -15.03 15.35 6.93
CA ALA A 92 -14.85 13.91 6.76
C ALA A 92 -15.27 13.13 8.02
N ILE A 93 -14.77 13.55 9.19
CA ILE A 93 -15.11 12.94 10.49
C ILE A 93 -16.62 13.03 10.70
N LYS A 94 -17.23 14.20 10.49
CA LYS A 94 -18.68 14.40 10.66
C LYS A 94 -19.48 13.45 9.78
N GLU A 95 -19.09 13.23 8.53
CA GLU A 95 -19.77 12.27 7.66
C GLU A 95 -19.67 10.84 8.24
N ILE A 96 -18.48 10.37 8.60
CA ILE A 96 -18.30 9.03 9.22
C ILE A 96 -19.11 8.89 10.52
N MET A 97 -19.19 9.95 11.33
CA MET A 97 -19.97 9.95 12.58
C MET A 97 -21.48 9.78 12.36
N LYS A 98 -22.01 10.08 11.17
CA LYS A 98 -23.43 9.81 10.84
C LYS A 98 -23.73 8.32 10.65
N ALA A 99 -22.73 7.52 10.30
CA ALA A 99 -22.92 6.08 10.15
C ALA A 99 -23.19 5.44 11.52
N LYS A 100 -24.03 4.41 11.57
CA LYS A 100 -24.23 3.66 12.82
C LYS A 100 -22.89 3.02 13.24
N PRO A 101 -22.59 2.90 14.54
CA PRO A 101 -21.32 2.34 15.01
C PRO A 101 -20.97 0.94 14.46
N THR A 102 -21.97 0.16 14.07
CA THR A 102 -21.82 -1.20 13.51
C THR A 102 -21.96 -1.28 12.00
N SER A 103 -22.13 -0.14 11.32
CA SER A 103 -22.26 -0.12 9.86
C SER A 103 -20.93 -0.43 9.19
N SER A 104 -20.95 -1.35 8.22
CA SER A 104 -19.85 -1.50 7.28
C SER A 104 -19.82 -0.28 6.37
N ILE A 105 -18.80 0.57 6.51
CA ILE A 105 -18.52 1.68 5.60
C ILE A 105 -17.48 1.19 4.61
N LEU A 106 -17.76 1.28 3.31
CA LEU A 106 -16.78 0.97 2.29
C LEU A 106 -15.59 1.94 2.39
N ASP A 107 -14.37 1.42 2.25
CA ASP A 107 -13.12 2.20 2.30
C ASP A 107 -12.86 2.92 3.66
N HIS A 108 -13.44 2.43 4.76
CA HIS A 108 -13.34 3.08 6.08
C HIS A 108 -11.88 3.30 6.52
N ASP A 109 -11.03 2.31 6.26
CA ASP A 109 -9.59 2.35 6.47
C ASP A 109 -8.93 3.50 5.68
N LYS A 110 -9.23 3.64 4.39
CA LYS A 110 -8.67 4.70 3.53
C LYS A 110 -9.07 6.08 4.02
N ILE A 111 -10.28 6.24 4.56
CA ILE A 111 -10.72 7.50 5.16
C ILE A 111 -9.86 7.82 6.38
N ILE A 112 -9.69 6.86 7.29
CA ILE A 112 -8.90 7.02 8.51
C ILE A 112 -7.42 7.32 8.19
N ILE A 113 -6.84 6.60 7.23
CA ILE A 113 -5.48 6.81 6.74
C ILE A 113 -5.29 8.25 6.24
N SER A 114 -6.23 8.77 5.45
CA SER A 114 -6.15 10.14 4.92
C SER A 114 -6.28 11.19 6.03
N ILE A 115 -7.13 10.93 7.04
CA ILE A 115 -7.27 11.80 8.24
C ILE A 115 -5.97 11.80 9.05
N SER A 116 -5.38 10.63 9.35
CA SER A 116 -4.17 10.55 10.17
C SER A 116 -2.98 11.23 9.49
N ARG A 117 -2.82 11.04 8.17
CA ARG A 117 -1.80 11.75 7.38
C ARG A 117 -2.00 13.27 7.37
N SER A 118 -3.26 13.73 7.33
CA SER A 118 -3.57 15.15 7.51
C SER A 118 -3.08 15.66 8.87
N GLY A 119 -3.28 14.86 9.92
CA GLY A 119 -2.76 15.15 11.26
C GLY A 119 -1.24 15.29 11.31
N VAL A 120 -0.50 14.42 10.62
CA VAL A 120 0.96 14.52 10.50
C VAL A 120 1.37 15.82 9.81
N ASN A 121 0.81 16.10 8.63
CA ASN A 121 1.16 17.30 7.85
C ASN A 121 0.84 18.62 8.58
N LEU A 122 -0.18 18.60 9.44
CA LEU A 122 -0.57 19.73 10.28
C LEU A 122 0.16 19.78 11.63
N ASN A 123 0.98 18.78 11.96
CA ASN A 123 1.54 18.56 13.31
C ASN A 123 0.47 18.58 14.42
N ASP A 124 -0.70 17.98 14.15
CA ASP A 124 -1.83 17.94 15.09
C ASP A 124 -2.13 16.52 15.57
N ILE A 125 -1.62 16.22 16.76
CA ILE A 125 -1.82 14.93 17.43
C ILE A 125 -3.30 14.63 17.75
N LYS A 126 -4.17 15.65 17.90
CA LYS A 126 -5.60 15.44 18.20
C LYS A 126 -6.33 14.87 17.00
N ILE A 127 -5.93 15.24 15.78
CA ILE A 127 -6.46 14.66 14.54
C ILE A 127 -6.11 13.17 14.48
N ILE A 128 -4.85 12.81 14.79
CA ILE A 128 -4.42 11.40 14.83
C ILE A 128 -5.15 10.63 15.94
N GLY A 129 -5.33 11.25 17.11
CA GLY A 129 -6.14 10.70 18.21
C GLY A 129 -7.58 10.40 17.79
N THR A 130 -8.19 11.28 17.00
CA THR A 130 -9.53 11.06 16.47
C THR A 130 -9.54 9.94 15.41
N ALA A 131 -8.54 9.90 14.52
CA ALA A 131 -8.37 8.78 13.58
C ALA A 131 -8.25 7.43 14.30
N ARG A 132 -7.50 7.37 15.41
CA ARG A 132 -7.39 6.18 16.26
C ARG A 132 -8.72 5.74 16.84
N GLN A 133 -9.54 6.67 17.32
CA GLN A 133 -10.88 6.37 17.85
C GLN A 133 -11.83 5.86 16.76
N LEU A 134 -11.67 6.35 15.52
CA LEU A 134 -12.45 5.85 14.39
C LEU A 134 -12.07 4.41 14.02
N CYS A 135 -10.84 3.97 14.26
CA CYS A 135 -10.44 2.56 14.06
C CYS A 135 -11.30 1.59 14.88
N ASP A 136 -11.73 1.98 16.10
CA ASP A 136 -12.57 1.14 16.96
C ASP A 136 -13.99 0.93 16.39
N ARG A 137 -14.35 1.70 15.36
CA ARG A 137 -15.64 1.62 14.66
C ARG A 137 -15.56 0.82 13.35
N ILE A 138 -14.42 0.18 13.05
CA ILE A 138 -14.27 -0.67 11.86
C ILE A 138 -14.85 -2.07 12.13
N TYR A 139 -16.01 -2.34 11.53
CA TYR A 139 -16.67 -3.64 11.60
C TYR A 139 -16.26 -4.61 10.47
N GLY A 140 -15.54 -4.12 9.46
CA GLY A 140 -15.00 -4.94 8.37
C GLY A 140 -14.00 -5.99 8.87
N ARG A 141 -14.06 -7.19 8.30
CA ARG A 141 -13.20 -8.33 8.70
C ARG A 141 -11.73 -8.17 8.26
N THR A 142 -11.41 -7.20 7.43
CA THR A 142 -10.09 -7.05 6.79
C THR A 142 -9.47 -5.67 6.95
N ASP A 143 -10.29 -4.64 7.10
CA ASP A 143 -9.81 -3.27 6.83
C ASP A 143 -9.23 -2.60 8.08
N PHE A 144 -9.39 -3.22 9.26
CA PHE A 144 -8.93 -2.60 10.51
C PHE A 144 -7.41 -2.60 10.63
N VAL A 145 -6.71 -3.68 10.26
CA VAL A 145 -5.25 -3.77 10.39
C VAL A 145 -4.52 -2.66 9.63
N PRO A 146 -4.81 -2.41 8.34
CA PRO A 146 -4.23 -1.29 7.60
C PRO A 146 -4.46 0.07 8.29
N ALA A 147 -5.66 0.32 8.80
CA ALA A 147 -6.00 1.58 9.47
C ALA A 147 -5.18 1.77 10.77
N PHE A 148 -5.13 0.75 11.62
CA PHE A 148 -4.34 0.79 12.86
C PHE A 148 -2.85 0.99 12.58
N CYS A 149 -2.29 0.24 11.63
CA CYS A 149 -0.88 0.35 11.25
C CYS A 149 -0.54 1.76 10.77
N SER A 150 -1.37 2.33 9.89
CA SER A 150 -1.13 3.68 9.38
C SER A 150 -1.28 4.76 10.46
N VAL A 151 -2.25 4.63 11.37
CA VAL A 151 -2.37 5.54 12.51
C VAL A 151 -1.14 5.46 13.42
N ALA A 152 -0.59 4.26 13.63
CA ALA A 152 0.63 4.10 14.40
C ALA A 152 1.85 4.73 13.72
N GLU A 153 2.03 4.51 12.42
CA GLU A 153 3.07 5.19 11.63
C GLU A 153 2.92 6.73 11.76
N CYS A 154 1.69 7.25 11.74
CA CYS A 154 1.43 8.68 11.91
C CYS A 154 1.80 9.20 13.32
N TYR A 155 1.55 8.43 14.38
CA TYR A 155 2.06 8.77 15.72
C TYR A 155 3.59 8.81 15.75
N ALA A 156 4.25 7.83 15.14
CA ALA A 156 5.72 7.79 15.09
C ALA A 156 6.29 9.02 14.37
N HIS A 157 5.67 9.48 13.28
CA HIS A 157 6.08 10.70 12.58
C HIS A 157 5.97 11.98 13.42
N LEU A 158 5.10 11.99 14.44
CA LEU A 158 5.02 13.09 15.42
C LEU A 158 5.95 12.89 16.64
N GLY A 159 6.82 11.88 16.62
CA GLY A 159 7.71 11.53 17.74
C GLY A 159 7.02 10.78 18.88
N GLU A 160 5.79 10.33 18.69
CA GLU A 160 4.98 9.63 19.69
C GLU A 160 5.17 8.12 19.60
N THR A 161 6.42 7.66 19.66
CA THR A 161 6.82 6.25 19.45
C THR A 161 6.10 5.28 20.39
N GLU A 162 5.89 5.66 21.64
CA GLU A 162 5.16 4.81 22.61
C GLU A 162 3.70 4.60 22.18
N LYS A 163 2.98 5.67 21.83
CA LYS A 163 1.60 5.58 21.32
C LYS A 163 1.51 4.84 19.98
N ALA A 164 2.54 4.96 19.15
CA ALA A 164 2.64 4.20 17.90
C ALA A 164 2.69 2.69 18.21
N LEU A 165 3.58 2.25 19.10
CA LEU A 165 3.70 0.86 19.50
C LEU A 165 2.44 0.35 20.21
N GLU A 166 1.85 1.12 21.11
CA GLU A 166 0.56 0.81 21.73
C GLU A 166 -0.54 0.59 20.69
N THR A 167 -0.59 1.43 19.66
CA THR A 167 -1.59 1.33 18.59
C THR A 167 -1.41 0.05 17.78
N VAL A 168 -0.18 -0.32 17.42
CA VAL A 168 0.08 -1.57 16.68
C VAL A 168 -0.21 -2.79 17.55
N HIS A 169 0.16 -2.78 18.83
CA HIS A 169 -0.16 -3.89 19.75
C HIS A 169 -1.68 -4.05 19.95
N ALA A 170 -2.44 -2.94 19.98
CA ALA A 170 -3.90 -3.02 20.02
C ALA A 170 -4.47 -3.70 18.76
N ALA A 171 -3.87 -3.46 17.59
CA ALA A 171 -4.25 -4.16 16.36
C ALA A 171 -3.96 -5.66 16.44
N GLN A 172 -2.80 -6.04 16.96
CA GLN A 172 -2.40 -7.42 17.20
C GLN A 172 -3.39 -8.14 18.13
N ASP A 173 -3.71 -7.53 19.26
CA ASP A 173 -4.70 -8.04 20.20
C ASP A 173 -6.05 -8.30 19.54
N GLU A 174 -6.49 -7.38 18.67
CA GLU A 174 -7.77 -7.50 17.97
C GLU A 174 -7.73 -8.62 16.91
N VAL A 175 -6.61 -8.79 16.20
CA VAL A 175 -6.40 -9.95 15.30
C VAL A 175 -6.53 -11.27 16.05
N LEU A 176 -5.90 -11.38 17.24
CA LEU A 176 -5.90 -12.60 18.04
C LEU A 176 -7.25 -12.87 18.72
N ARG A 177 -8.01 -11.83 19.06
CA ARG A 177 -9.36 -11.96 19.63
C ARG A 177 -10.41 -12.37 18.60
N ARG A 178 -10.27 -11.92 17.36
CA ARG A 178 -11.24 -12.21 16.29
C ARG A 178 -11.08 -13.65 15.78
N ARG A 179 -12.21 -14.26 15.41
CA ARG A 179 -12.22 -15.60 14.79
C ARG A 179 -11.84 -15.49 13.31
N PHE A 180 -10.55 -15.44 13.04
CA PHE A 180 -9.98 -15.59 11.71
C PHE A 180 -9.39 -16.99 11.54
N ASP A 181 -9.28 -17.46 10.29
CA ASP A 181 -8.47 -18.63 9.99
C ASP A 181 -6.97 -18.32 10.19
N LYS A 182 -6.15 -19.37 10.33
CA LYS A 182 -4.72 -19.22 10.66
C LYS A 182 -3.93 -18.49 9.56
N GLU A 183 -4.31 -18.68 8.31
CA GLU A 183 -3.66 -18.04 7.15
C GLU A 183 -3.84 -16.52 7.23
N LYS A 184 -5.08 -16.08 7.44
CA LYS A 184 -5.43 -14.68 7.58
C LYS A 184 -4.82 -14.02 8.82
N ILE A 185 -4.74 -14.76 9.93
CA ILE A 185 -3.99 -14.32 11.12
C ILE A 185 -2.52 -14.09 10.74
N GLY A 186 -1.89 -15.02 10.02
CA GLY A 186 -0.52 -14.88 9.53
C GLY A 186 -0.32 -13.62 8.68
N CYS A 187 -1.22 -13.36 7.72
CA CYS A 187 -1.17 -12.16 6.88
C CYS A 187 -1.26 -10.86 7.72
N PHE A 188 -2.23 -10.77 8.63
CA PHE A 188 -2.37 -9.58 9.47
C PHE A 188 -1.19 -9.35 10.39
N LEU A 189 -0.68 -10.42 11.00
CA LEU A 189 0.50 -10.34 11.85
C LEU A 189 1.76 -10.03 11.05
N THR A 190 1.79 -10.30 9.75
CA THR A 190 2.84 -9.82 8.84
C THR A 190 2.73 -8.30 8.66
N ASP A 191 1.54 -7.80 8.34
CA ASP A 191 1.32 -6.37 8.07
C ASP A 191 1.54 -5.47 9.29
N ILE A 192 1.03 -5.89 10.45
CA ILE A 192 1.27 -5.26 11.77
C ILE A 192 2.73 -4.96 11.97
N ALA A 193 3.54 -5.84 11.45
CA ALA A 193 4.81 -6.04 12.05
C ALA A 193 5.90 -5.54 11.07
N VAL A 194 5.60 -5.51 9.76
CA VAL A 194 6.08 -4.48 8.83
C VAL A 194 5.84 -3.05 9.39
N ALA A 195 4.68 -2.77 10.01
CA ALA A 195 4.44 -1.45 10.59
C ALA A 195 5.35 -1.17 11.80
N ILE A 196 5.66 -2.16 12.65
CA ILE A 196 6.63 -2.01 13.75
C ILE A 196 8.03 -1.66 13.20
N VAL A 197 8.47 -2.33 12.13
CA VAL A 197 9.72 -2.00 11.44
C VAL A 197 9.75 -0.54 11.03
N LYS A 198 8.71 -0.08 10.34
CA LYS A 198 8.60 1.32 9.90
C LYS A 198 8.57 2.29 11.07
N ILE A 199 7.91 1.95 12.18
CA ILE A 199 7.95 2.78 13.41
C ILE A 199 9.38 2.89 13.91
N GLY A 200 10.13 1.78 13.94
CA GLY A 200 11.56 1.79 14.30
C GLY A 200 12.41 2.61 13.34
N GLU A 201 12.14 2.54 12.04
CA GLU A 201 12.78 3.38 11.02
C GLU A 201 12.52 4.87 11.26
N ILE A 202 11.25 5.26 11.40
CA ILE A 202 10.82 6.65 11.64
C ILE A 202 11.41 7.19 12.94
N ALA A 203 11.44 6.36 13.99
CA ALA A 203 12.03 6.70 15.28
C ALA A 203 13.57 6.65 15.28
N ASN A 204 14.19 6.17 14.19
CA ASN A 204 15.62 5.91 14.09
C ASN A 204 16.14 5.01 15.24
N ASP A 205 15.40 3.94 15.55
CA ASP A 205 15.69 3.00 16.65
C ASP A 205 15.80 1.54 16.16
N ALA A 206 17.05 1.11 15.97
CA ALA A 206 17.38 -0.26 15.57
C ALA A 206 16.90 -1.33 16.58
N LYS A 207 16.68 -0.99 17.85
CA LYS A 207 16.17 -1.96 18.84
C LYS A 207 14.70 -2.28 18.59
N ILE A 208 13.91 -1.31 18.13
CA ILE A 208 12.52 -1.54 17.73
C ILE A 208 12.48 -2.48 16.51
N ILE A 209 13.36 -2.22 15.53
CA ILE A 209 13.52 -3.07 14.34
C ILE A 209 13.94 -4.50 14.75
N ALA A 210 14.90 -4.64 15.67
CA ALA A 210 15.41 -5.94 16.12
C ALA A 210 14.40 -6.75 16.97
N LYS A 211 13.70 -6.10 17.92
CA LYS A 211 12.68 -6.73 18.78
C LYS A 211 11.55 -7.37 17.99
N TYR A 212 11.33 -6.87 16.78
CA TYR A 212 10.30 -7.38 15.90
C TYR A 212 10.70 -8.67 15.14
N LEU A 213 11.98 -8.84 14.78
CA LEU A 213 12.46 -10.11 14.22
C LEU A 213 12.21 -11.30 15.19
N GLU A 214 12.28 -11.03 16.50
CA GLU A 214 11.91 -12.01 17.53
C GLU A 214 10.40 -12.33 17.52
N THR A 215 9.56 -11.33 17.28
CA THR A 215 8.09 -11.50 17.17
C THR A 215 7.73 -12.36 15.95
N VAL A 216 8.40 -12.18 14.81
CA VAL A 216 8.19 -12.99 13.59
C VAL A 216 8.59 -14.43 13.78
N LYS A 217 9.64 -14.69 14.55
CA LYS A 217 10.03 -16.04 14.94
C LYS A 217 8.90 -16.76 15.70
N VAL A 218 8.20 -16.05 16.59
CA VAL A 218 7.00 -16.56 17.29
C VAL A 218 5.82 -16.73 16.32
N LEU A 219 5.65 -15.83 15.33
CA LEU A 219 4.63 -15.98 14.29
C LEU A 219 4.85 -17.22 13.41
N ARG A 220 6.10 -17.57 13.10
CA ARG A 220 6.43 -18.83 12.42
C ARG A 220 5.92 -20.04 13.21
N GLU A 221 6.12 -20.06 14.52
CA GLU A 221 5.69 -21.15 15.39
C GLU A 221 4.15 -21.27 15.46
N ILE A 222 3.42 -20.17 15.38
CA ILE A 222 1.95 -20.15 15.38
C ILE A 222 1.38 -20.60 14.02
N THR A 223 1.95 -20.09 12.92
CA THR A 223 1.45 -20.33 11.55
C THR A 223 1.80 -21.73 11.05
N LEU A 224 3.00 -22.24 11.36
CA LEU A 224 3.43 -23.60 11.01
C LEU A 224 2.96 -24.66 12.03
N GLY A 225 2.44 -24.23 13.18
CA GLY A 225 2.24 -25.05 14.37
C GLY A 225 3.58 -25.35 15.07
N ARG A 226 3.54 -25.68 16.37
CA ARG A 226 4.70 -26.24 17.08
C ARG A 226 5.16 -27.48 16.31
N THR A 227 6.23 -27.32 15.56
CA THR A 227 6.91 -28.41 14.88
C THR A 227 8.09 -28.77 15.76
N ASP A 228 7.97 -29.87 16.49
CA ASP A 228 9.06 -30.51 17.22
C ASP A 228 10.10 -31.05 16.22
N GLY A 229 10.77 -30.17 15.50
CA GLY A 229 11.92 -30.45 14.63
C GLY A 229 11.66 -31.32 13.40
N LYS A 230 10.41 -31.61 13.01
CA LYS A 230 10.10 -32.40 11.81
C LYS A 230 9.37 -31.58 10.76
N VAL A 231 10.09 -31.26 9.69
CA VAL A 231 9.55 -30.72 8.44
C VAL A 231 8.72 -31.83 7.78
N TYR A 232 7.44 -31.57 7.52
CA TYR A 232 6.58 -32.51 6.81
C TYR A 232 6.92 -32.46 5.32
N GLU A 233 7.57 -33.51 4.82
CA GLU A 233 7.95 -33.69 3.41
C GLU A 233 6.83 -34.27 2.52
N ASN A 234 5.55 -34.24 2.89
CA ASN A 234 4.52 -34.85 2.03
C ASN A 234 3.22 -34.03 1.80
N VAL A 235 3.15 -33.51 0.56
CA VAL A 235 2.08 -33.59 -0.46
C VAL A 235 0.83 -32.71 -0.26
N TYR A 236 0.83 -31.59 -1.00
CA TYR A 236 -0.22 -30.63 -1.35
C TYR A 236 -0.76 -29.68 -0.26
N GLY A 237 -0.97 -30.13 0.99
CA GLY A 237 -1.51 -29.27 2.06
C GLY A 237 -0.45 -28.62 2.98
N ALA A 238 0.78 -29.13 2.93
CA ALA A 238 1.94 -28.61 3.66
C ALA A 238 2.68 -27.55 2.84
N ASP A 239 2.66 -27.66 1.51
CA ASP A 239 3.35 -26.73 0.60
C ASP A 239 2.79 -25.31 0.71
N LEU A 240 1.47 -25.13 0.66
CA LEU A 240 0.88 -23.78 0.75
C LEU A 240 1.18 -23.07 2.07
N ARG A 241 1.05 -23.77 3.21
CA ARG A 241 1.33 -23.17 4.54
C ARG A 241 2.81 -22.86 4.72
N TYR A 242 3.68 -23.73 4.23
CA TYR A 242 5.13 -23.49 4.20
C TYR A 242 5.48 -22.31 3.29
N LEU A 243 4.84 -22.22 2.11
CA LEU A 243 5.01 -21.12 1.17
C LEU A 243 4.51 -19.79 1.74
N TYR A 244 3.35 -19.76 2.40
CA TYR A 244 2.85 -18.56 3.07
C TYR A 244 3.73 -18.13 4.23
N ALA A 245 4.18 -19.07 5.08
CA ALA A 245 5.12 -18.74 6.15
C ALA A 245 6.42 -18.17 5.58
N LYS A 246 6.96 -18.76 4.51
CA LYS A 246 8.11 -18.21 3.79
C LYS A 246 7.82 -16.82 3.24
N GLN A 247 6.70 -16.61 2.55
CA GLN A 247 6.31 -15.29 2.02
C GLN A 247 6.26 -14.22 3.12
N SER A 248 5.62 -14.52 4.25
CA SER A 248 5.59 -13.64 5.42
C SER A 248 6.99 -13.31 5.92
N ASP A 249 7.85 -14.32 6.06
CA ASP A 249 9.24 -14.15 6.49
C ASP A 249 10.02 -13.24 5.56
N ILE A 250 9.83 -13.43 4.25
CA ILE A 250 10.48 -12.64 3.23
C ILE A 250 10.01 -11.18 3.30
N ARG A 251 8.70 -10.95 3.27
CA ARG A 251 8.11 -9.59 3.34
C ARG A 251 8.67 -8.81 4.51
N VAL A 252 8.75 -9.46 5.66
CA VAL A 252 9.27 -8.88 6.89
C VAL A 252 10.77 -8.64 6.82
N THR A 253 11.54 -9.64 6.39
CA THR A 253 13.00 -9.55 6.30
C THR A 253 13.39 -8.39 5.37
N VAL A 254 12.71 -8.27 4.23
CA VAL A 254 12.93 -7.19 3.26
C VAL A 254 12.55 -5.84 3.84
N ALA A 255 11.40 -5.74 4.52
CA ALA A 255 11.00 -4.50 5.20
C ALA A 255 12.04 -4.09 6.25
N ALA A 256 12.53 -5.03 7.06
CA ALA A 256 13.55 -4.78 8.07
C ALA A 256 14.89 -4.39 7.45
N ALA A 257 15.29 -5.03 6.35
CA ALA A 257 16.50 -4.66 5.63
C ALA A 257 16.40 -3.24 5.05
N ASN A 258 15.26 -2.87 4.44
CA ASN A 258 15.02 -1.51 3.94
C ASN A 258 15.06 -0.48 5.06
N ALA A 259 14.42 -0.76 6.20
CA ALA A 259 14.48 0.14 7.36
C ALA A 259 15.91 0.33 7.88
N LEU A 260 16.70 -0.75 7.96
CA LEU A 260 18.10 -0.69 8.37
C LEU A 260 18.93 0.16 7.39
N ILE A 261 18.71 0.04 6.08
CA ILE A 261 19.35 0.89 5.06
C ILE A 261 19.01 2.36 5.29
N ASN A 262 17.71 2.66 5.48
CA ASN A 262 17.23 4.03 5.63
C ASN A 262 17.78 4.73 6.88
N ILE A 263 18.11 3.98 7.94
CA ILE A 263 18.77 4.52 9.14
C ILE A 263 20.31 4.46 9.09
N GLY A 264 20.90 4.06 7.94
CA GLY A 264 22.34 4.04 7.71
C GLY A 264 23.08 2.79 8.22
N TRP A 265 22.36 1.71 8.52
CA TRP A 265 22.90 0.45 9.04
C TRP A 265 23.05 -0.60 7.92
N ASN A 266 23.76 -0.23 6.84
CA ASN A 266 23.89 -1.04 5.63
C ASN A 266 24.50 -2.42 5.87
N ASP A 267 25.49 -2.54 6.76
CA ASP A 267 26.12 -3.84 7.09
C ASP A 267 25.13 -4.80 7.76
N ASN A 268 24.24 -4.28 8.62
CA ASN A 268 23.19 -5.07 9.26
C ASN A 268 22.09 -5.46 8.26
N ALA A 269 21.73 -4.55 7.34
CA ALA A 269 20.82 -4.87 6.25
C ALA A 269 21.41 -5.97 5.35
N TRP A 270 22.70 -5.86 4.99
CA TRP A 270 23.42 -6.87 4.23
C TRP A 270 23.46 -8.21 4.94
N ALA A 271 23.83 -8.23 6.22
CA ALA A 271 23.87 -9.45 7.02
C ALA A 271 22.48 -10.13 7.10
N LEU A 272 21.41 -9.33 7.26
CA LEU A 272 20.04 -9.83 7.27
C LEU A 272 19.63 -10.44 5.92
N MET A 273 20.04 -9.82 4.81
CA MET A 273 19.84 -10.33 3.46
C MET A 273 20.65 -11.62 3.21
N GLU A 274 21.92 -11.69 3.64
CA GLU A 274 22.80 -12.86 3.53
C GLU A 274 22.31 -14.04 4.38
N MET A 275 21.74 -13.81 5.56
CA MET A 275 21.12 -14.88 6.36
C MET A 275 19.97 -15.58 5.62
N ASN A 276 19.37 -14.90 4.64
CA ASN A 276 18.33 -15.43 3.77
C ASN A 276 18.82 -15.67 2.34
N ARG A 277 20.15 -15.75 2.13
CA ARG A 277 20.79 -15.86 0.80
C ARG A 277 20.24 -17.00 -0.05
N ASN A 278 19.94 -18.15 0.55
CA ASN A 278 19.34 -19.29 -0.15
C ASN A 278 18.03 -18.92 -0.87
N PHE A 279 17.35 -17.85 -0.45
CA PHE A 279 16.14 -17.36 -1.08
C PHE A 279 16.40 -16.43 -2.28
N TRP A 280 17.51 -15.68 -2.26
CA TRP A 280 17.82 -14.66 -3.27
C TRP A 280 18.86 -15.09 -4.30
N ASP A 281 19.63 -16.14 -4.02
CA ASP A 281 20.54 -16.73 -5.01
C ASP A 281 19.75 -17.38 -6.15
N ASN A 282 20.32 -17.31 -7.36
CA ASN A 282 19.63 -17.46 -8.65
C ASN A 282 18.74 -18.71 -8.79
N ASP A 283 19.03 -19.81 -8.09
CA ASP A 283 18.32 -21.08 -8.26
C ASP A 283 16.90 -21.10 -7.66
N LEU A 284 16.57 -20.19 -6.74
CA LEU A 284 15.22 -20.08 -6.14
C LEU A 284 14.39 -18.95 -6.79
N ILE A 285 15.01 -17.83 -7.18
CA ILE A 285 14.37 -16.79 -8.02
C ILE A 285 14.01 -17.34 -9.41
N LEU A 286 14.79 -18.28 -9.96
CA LEU A 286 14.47 -18.95 -11.23
C LEU A 286 13.52 -20.16 -11.07
N ASN A 287 13.42 -20.77 -9.89
CA ASN A 287 12.39 -21.77 -9.58
C ASN A 287 11.03 -21.15 -9.20
N LEU A 288 10.95 -19.83 -9.06
CA LEU A 288 9.68 -19.11 -8.86
C LEU A 288 8.74 -19.20 -10.07
N ASN A 289 9.23 -19.61 -11.25
CA ASN A 289 8.34 -20.02 -12.36
C ASN A 289 7.35 -21.12 -11.91
N ASN A 290 7.78 -22.07 -11.07
CA ASN A 290 6.89 -23.11 -10.51
C ASN A 290 5.91 -22.57 -9.44
N LEU A 291 6.21 -21.42 -8.82
CA LEU A 291 5.35 -20.81 -7.80
C LEU A 291 4.30 -19.89 -8.42
N ILE A 292 4.65 -19.26 -9.55
CA ILE A 292 3.73 -18.45 -10.32
C ILE A 292 2.73 -19.31 -11.11
N GLU A 293 3.16 -20.47 -11.61
CA GLU A 293 2.27 -21.50 -12.21
C GLU A 293 1.21 -22.03 -11.24
N LEU A 294 1.42 -21.91 -9.92
CA LEU A 294 0.46 -22.39 -8.92
C LEU A 294 -0.74 -21.45 -8.73
N ASP A 295 -0.83 -20.29 -9.40
CA ASP A 295 -1.92 -19.30 -9.23
C ASP A 295 -2.07 -18.80 -7.78
N VAL A 296 -1.07 -19.09 -6.93
CA VAL A 296 -1.03 -18.83 -5.47
C VAL A 296 -0.44 -17.45 -5.15
N PHE A 297 0.21 -16.81 -6.12
CA PHE A 297 0.98 -15.59 -5.92
C PHE A 297 0.32 -14.38 -6.60
N GLY A 298 -0.54 -13.68 -5.85
CA GLY A 298 -1.18 -12.41 -6.27
C GLY A 298 -0.28 -11.17 -6.09
N ILE A 299 -0.90 -9.98 -6.10
CA ILE A 299 -0.28 -8.62 -5.98
C ILE A 299 0.88 -8.55 -4.97
N TYR A 300 0.73 -9.17 -3.81
CA TYR A 300 1.71 -9.15 -2.73
C TYR A 300 3.08 -9.71 -3.11
N THR A 301 3.13 -10.59 -4.09
CA THR A 301 4.37 -11.20 -4.60
C THR A 301 5.22 -10.18 -5.35
N PHE A 302 4.57 -9.42 -6.24
CA PHE A 302 5.23 -8.38 -7.01
C PHE A 302 5.70 -7.23 -6.12
N GLU A 303 4.89 -6.82 -5.15
CA GLU A 303 5.32 -5.84 -4.15
C GLU A 303 6.54 -6.31 -3.37
N THR A 304 6.58 -7.61 -3.04
CA THR A 304 7.74 -8.20 -2.36
C THR A 304 8.97 -8.10 -3.26
N PHE A 305 8.91 -8.61 -4.51
CA PHE A 305 10.00 -8.52 -5.50
C PHE A 305 10.51 -7.10 -5.71
N LEU A 306 9.60 -6.16 -5.82
CA LEU A 306 9.92 -4.77 -5.94
C LEU A 306 10.64 -4.25 -4.68
N ASN A 307 10.15 -4.57 -3.48
CA ASN A 307 10.81 -4.16 -2.23
C ASN A 307 12.22 -4.74 -2.12
N ILE A 308 12.46 -5.96 -2.62
CA ILE A 308 13.79 -6.58 -2.68
C ILE A 308 14.68 -5.83 -3.68
N ALA A 309 14.15 -5.45 -4.83
CA ALA A 309 14.87 -4.64 -5.81
C ALA A 309 15.28 -3.29 -5.19
N TYR A 310 14.40 -2.65 -4.40
CA TYR A 310 14.73 -1.47 -3.62
C TYR A 310 15.84 -1.75 -2.58
N THR A 311 15.79 -2.87 -1.86
CA THR A 311 16.84 -3.24 -0.90
C THR A 311 18.19 -3.40 -1.58
N PHE A 312 18.26 -4.15 -2.69
CA PHE A 312 19.50 -4.31 -3.44
C PHE A 312 20.00 -2.99 -4.02
N TYR A 313 19.10 -2.13 -4.49
CA TYR A 313 19.47 -0.79 -4.93
C TYR A 313 20.08 0.04 -3.79
N GLY A 314 19.45 0.02 -2.61
CA GLY A 314 19.90 0.75 -1.42
C GLY A 314 21.25 0.32 -0.86
N ILE A 315 21.68 -0.93 -1.09
CA ILE A 315 23.02 -1.45 -0.73
C ILE A 315 24.01 -1.45 -1.91
N ASP A 316 23.74 -0.65 -2.96
CA ASP A 316 24.56 -0.48 -4.17
C ASP A 316 24.76 -1.75 -5.03
N GLU A 317 23.86 -2.74 -4.90
CA GLU A 317 23.79 -3.94 -5.74
C GLU A 317 22.86 -3.73 -6.95
N LYS A 318 23.16 -2.69 -7.75
CA LYS A 318 22.28 -2.24 -8.84
C LYS A 318 21.99 -3.33 -9.88
N GLU A 319 22.98 -4.18 -10.19
CA GLU A 319 22.79 -5.28 -11.14
C GLU A 319 21.82 -6.35 -10.64
N LYS A 320 21.80 -6.64 -9.33
CA LYS A 320 20.82 -7.55 -8.73
C LYS A 320 19.42 -6.93 -8.76
N SER A 321 19.31 -5.63 -8.42
CA SER A 321 18.06 -4.89 -8.52
C SER A 321 17.48 -4.91 -9.95
N LYS A 322 18.30 -4.58 -10.96
CA LYS A 322 17.91 -4.62 -12.38
C LYS A 322 17.46 -6.00 -12.84
N ARG A 323 18.14 -7.07 -12.41
CA ARG A 323 17.73 -8.45 -12.74
C ARG A 323 16.34 -8.78 -12.21
N ILE A 324 16.04 -8.39 -10.98
CA ILE A 324 14.71 -8.60 -10.38
C ILE A 324 13.67 -7.77 -11.13
N LEU A 325 13.93 -6.50 -11.43
CA LEU A 325 13.00 -5.66 -12.18
C LEU A 325 12.73 -6.22 -13.58
N ARG A 326 13.75 -6.69 -14.30
CA ARG A 326 13.59 -7.35 -15.60
C ARG A 326 12.79 -8.64 -15.49
N HIS A 327 12.94 -9.39 -14.40
CA HIS A 327 12.12 -10.58 -14.18
C HIS A 327 10.64 -10.22 -13.99
N ILE A 328 10.34 -9.20 -13.17
CA ILE A 328 8.97 -8.70 -13.01
C ILE A 328 8.41 -8.18 -14.34
N GLU A 329 9.21 -7.40 -15.08
CA GLU A 329 8.84 -6.83 -16.39
C GLU A 329 8.53 -7.94 -17.40
N ASN A 330 9.47 -8.87 -17.59
CA ASN A 330 9.26 -10.01 -18.47
C ASN A 330 7.98 -10.75 -18.11
N TYR A 331 7.73 -10.99 -16.83
CA TYR A 331 6.50 -11.65 -16.41
C TYR A 331 5.23 -10.82 -16.71
N LEU A 332 5.23 -9.53 -16.36
CA LEU A 332 4.08 -8.64 -16.55
C LEU A 332 3.81 -8.30 -18.03
N PHE A 333 4.77 -8.55 -18.93
CA PHE A 333 4.64 -8.27 -20.36
C PHE A 333 4.83 -9.49 -21.28
N ASP A 334 5.06 -10.70 -20.75
CA ASP A 334 5.19 -11.94 -21.54
C ASP A 334 3.84 -12.34 -22.15
N ARG A 335 3.72 -12.08 -23.46
CA ARG A 335 2.54 -12.35 -24.29
C ARG A 335 2.02 -13.78 -24.18
N SER A 336 2.88 -14.77 -23.93
CA SER A 336 2.48 -16.18 -23.88
C SER A 336 1.57 -16.50 -22.68
N TYR A 337 1.76 -15.83 -21.55
CA TYR A 337 0.92 -15.94 -20.36
C TYR A 337 -0.42 -15.19 -20.52
N PHE A 338 -0.39 -14.12 -21.33
CA PHE A 338 -1.53 -13.24 -21.56
C PHE A 338 -2.54 -13.75 -22.58
N GLU A 339 -2.13 -14.62 -23.50
CA GLU A 339 -3.04 -15.23 -24.49
C GLU A 339 -3.94 -16.31 -23.87
N GLN A 340 -3.58 -16.85 -22.69
CA GLN A 340 -4.32 -17.94 -22.04
C GLN A 340 -5.22 -17.48 -20.88
N SER A 341 -5.05 -16.26 -20.35
CA SER A 341 -5.78 -15.77 -19.19
C SER A 341 -6.95 -14.84 -19.55
N VAL A 342 -8.03 -14.93 -18.76
CA VAL A 342 -9.21 -14.07 -18.89
C VAL A 342 -8.81 -12.62 -18.57
N SER A 343 -8.54 -11.90 -19.64
CA SER A 343 -8.21 -10.48 -19.80
C SER A 343 -6.89 -10.01 -19.16
N ILE A 344 -5.92 -9.68 -20.03
CA ILE A 344 -4.77 -8.78 -19.78
C ILE A 344 -5.16 -7.60 -18.88
N ARG A 345 -6.38 -7.08 -19.10
CA ARG A 345 -7.04 -6.04 -18.31
C ARG A 345 -7.05 -6.33 -16.80
N ARG A 346 -7.45 -7.52 -16.33
CA ARG A 346 -7.47 -7.82 -14.88
C ARG A 346 -6.09 -7.92 -14.25
N VAL A 347 -5.09 -8.34 -15.02
CA VAL A 347 -3.71 -8.43 -14.53
C VAL A 347 -3.08 -7.04 -14.42
N LEU A 348 -3.31 -6.17 -15.41
CA LEU A 348 -2.87 -4.77 -15.35
C LEU A 348 -3.60 -3.99 -14.26
N GLU A 349 -4.93 -4.12 -14.15
CA GLU A 349 -5.75 -3.50 -13.10
C GLU A 349 -5.26 -3.88 -11.69
N ARG A 350 -4.81 -5.13 -11.50
CA ARG A 350 -4.30 -5.60 -10.20
C ARG A 350 -2.87 -5.15 -9.91
N ASN A 351 -2.02 -5.00 -10.93
CA ASN A 351 -0.58 -4.80 -10.73
C ASN A 351 -0.07 -3.41 -11.11
N ILE A 352 -0.96 -2.46 -11.39
CA ILE A 352 -0.54 -1.13 -11.83
C ILE A 352 0.31 -0.39 -10.80
N SER A 353 0.05 -0.64 -9.50
CA SER A 353 0.84 -0.05 -8.43
C SER A 353 2.29 -0.48 -8.46
N VAL A 354 2.53 -1.76 -8.75
CA VAL A 354 3.85 -2.35 -8.93
C VAL A 354 4.52 -1.72 -10.14
N LEU A 355 3.85 -1.67 -11.28
CA LEU A 355 4.41 -1.12 -12.52
C LEU A 355 4.89 0.32 -12.37
N ILE A 356 4.15 1.14 -11.63
CA ILE A 356 4.53 2.54 -11.37
C ILE A 356 5.76 2.62 -10.48
N LYS A 357 5.76 1.86 -9.38
CA LYS A 357 6.91 1.84 -8.48
C LYS A 357 8.16 1.27 -9.15
N MET A 358 8.00 0.33 -10.08
CA MET A 358 9.08 -0.14 -10.95
C MET A 358 9.57 0.99 -11.86
N ALA A 359 8.67 1.73 -12.53
CA ALA A 359 9.05 2.85 -13.37
C ALA A 359 9.79 3.96 -12.59
N LEU A 360 9.38 4.21 -11.34
CA LEU A 360 10.08 5.13 -10.44
C LEU A 360 11.51 4.63 -10.14
N LEU A 361 11.67 3.37 -9.74
CA LEU A 361 12.98 2.79 -9.45
C LEU A 361 13.89 2.72 -10.67
N TRP A 362 13.35 2.36 -11.85
CA TRP A 362 14.08 2.45 -13.13
C TRP A 362 14.55 3.88 -13.41
N GLY A 363 13.71 4.87 -13.14
CA GLY A 363 14.04 6.28 -13.29
C GLY A 363 15.18 6.73 -12.38
N GLU A 364 15.17 6.29 -11.11
CA GLU A 364 16.28 6.56 -10.17
C GLU A 364 17.60 5.93 -10.62
N MET A 365 17.55 4.80 -11.33
CA MET A 365 18.71 4.16 -11.93
C MET A 365 19.18 4.81 -13.24
N ASN A 366 18.54 5.91 -13.69
CA ASN A 366 18.76 6.56 -14.99
C ASN A 366 18.64 5.60 -16.18
N ASP A 367 17.70 4.66 -16.11
CA ASP A 367 17.46 3.68 -17.16
C ASP A 367 16.34 4.17 -18.11
N GLU A 368 16.53 4.02 -19.42
CA GLU A 368 15.59 4.49 -20.44
C GLU A 368 14.22 3.76 -20.36
N ASN A 369 14.21 2.56 -19.77
CA ASN A 369 13.03 1.72 -19.55
C ASN A 369 11.92 2.40 -18.72
N ALA A 370 12.25 3.40 -17.90
CA ALA A 370 11.27 4.11 -17.08
C ALA A 370 10.19 4.81 -17.91
N ASN A 371 10.57 5.39 -19.05
CA ASN A 371 9.63 6.09 -19.94
C ASN A 371 8.83 5.12 -20.79
N GLU A 372 9.39 3.97 -21.15
CA GLU A 372 8.72 2.94 -21.93
C GLU A 372 7.53 2.34 -21.16
N ILE A 373 7.73 1.95 -19.90
CA ILE A 373 6.66 1.42 -19.04
C ILE A 373 5.51 2.43 -18.90
N ILE A 374 5.81 3.71 -18.67
CA ILE A 374 4.78 4.75 -18.49
C ILE A 374 4.01 5.00 -19.79
N ASN A 375 4.71 5.08 -20.92
CA ASN A 375 4.07 5.26 -22.22
C ASN A 375 3.22 4.04 -22.58
N GLU A 376 3.68 2.83 -22.28
CA GLU A 376 2.93 1.60 -22.51
C GLU A 376 1.67 1.51 -21.63
N ILE A 377 1.75 1.89 -20.36
CA ILE A 377 0.59 2.03 -19.47
C ILE A 377 -0.40 3.02 -20.08
N TYR A 378 0.07 4.22 -20.44
CA TYR A 378 -0.79 5.25 -21.03
C TYR A 378 -1.47 4.80 -22.33
N ASP A 379 -0.70 4.23 -23.26
CA ASP A 379 -1.22 3.78 -24.56
C ASP A 379 -2.22 2.64 -24.42
N ARG A 380 -2.08 1.78 -23.41
CA ARG A 380 -3.04 0.72 -23.11
C ARG A 380 -4.32 1.22 -22.46
N ILE A 381 -4.31 2.39 -21.81
CA ILE A 381 -5.46 2.93 -21.05
C ILE A 381 -6.23 3.99 -21.82
N LYS A 382 -5.57 4.83 -22.62
CA LYS A 382 -6.19 6.04 -23.21
C LYS A 382 -7.48 5.76 -24.00
N ASP A 383 -7.56 4.59 -24.63
CA ASP A 383 -8.67 4.16 -25.49
C ASP A 383 -9.67 3.22 -24.78
N THR A 384 -9.50 2.96 -23.47
CA THR A 384 -10.44 2.13 -22.71
C THR A 384 -11.72 2.89 -22.33
N ASP A 385 -12.74 2.15 -21.89
CA ASP A 385 -14.01 2.75 -21.50
C ASP A 385 -13.86 3.70 -20.29
N VAL A 386 -14.77 4.66 -20.15
CA VAL A 386 -14.70 5.73 -19.13
C VAL A 386 -14.60 5.18 -17.71
N ASP A 387 -15.26 4.05 -17.40
CA ASP A 387 -15.21 3.43 -16.07
C ASP A 387 -13.80 2.90 -15.79
N GLU A 388 -13.20 2.28 -16.80
CA GLU A 388 -11.87 1.69 -16.76
C GLU A 388 -10.79 2.77 -16.65
N ARG A 389 -10.82 3.81 -17.49
CA ARG A 389 -9.86 4.92 -17.43
C ARG A 389 -9.86 5.59 -16.06
N ALA A 390 -11.04 5.84 -15.51
CA ALA A 390 -11.17 6.49 -14.21
C ALA A 390 -10.67 5.62 -13.05
N PHE A 391 -10.93 4.31 -13.09
CA PHE A 391 -10.41 3.36 -12.11
C PHE A 391 -8.88 3.28 -12.18
N ILE A 392 -8.34 3.05 -13.37
CA ILE A 392 -6.92 2.86 -13.57
C ILE A 392 -6.15 4.13 -13.22
N LEU A 393 -6.64 5.31 -13.62
CA LEU A 393 -6.04 6.60 -13.22
C LEU A 393 -6.03 6.78 -11.69
N SER A 394 -7.13 6.42 -11.01
CA SER A 394 -7.20 6.48 -9.54
C SER A 394 -6.14 5.59 -8.89
N GLU A 395 -5.90 4.39 -9.41
CA GLU A 395 -4.86 3.48 -8.93
C GLU A 395 -3.45 3.97 -9.29
N ILE A 396 -3.25 4.56 -10.48
CA ILE A 396 -1.97 5.15 -10.86
C ILE A 396 -1.58 6.24 -9.86
N LEU A 397 -2.50 7.18 -9.68
CA LEU A 397 -2.28 8.32 -8.80
C LEU A 397 -2.19 7.91 -7.33
N SER A 398 -2.77 6.78 -6.91
CA SER A 398 -2.60 6.20 -5.57
C SER A 398 -1.23 5.58 -5.35
N SER A 399 -0.56 5.12 -6.41
CA SER A 399 0.68 4.33 -6.30
C SER A 399 1.94 5.16 -6.36
N ILE A 400 1.87 6.38 -6.91
CA ILE A 400 2.94 7.40 -6.85
C ILE A 400 3.15 7.91 -5.41
N GLN A 401 2.34 7.45 -4.45
CA GLN A 401 2.15 8.05 -3.12
C GLN A 401 2.85 7.33 -1.97
N SER A 402 3.33 6.11 -2.20
CA SER A 402 3.98 5.22 -1.22
C SER A 402 5.38 4.90 -1.67
#